data_AF-A0A0D8HM35-F1
#
_entry.id   AF-A0A0D8HM35-F1
#
_cell.length_a   1.000
_cell.length_b   1.000
_cell.length_c   1.000
_cell.angle_alpha   90.00
_cell.angle_beta   90.00
_cell.angle_gamma   90.00
#
_symmetry.space_group_name_H-M   'P 1'
#
loop_
_entity.id
_entity.type
_entity.pdbx_description
1 polymer ?
#
loop_
_entity_poly.entity_id
_entity_poly.type
_entity_poly.pdbx_seq_one_letter_code
_entity_poly.pdbx_strand_id
1 'polypeptide(L)'
;MKKPKVIRTITLSLSLGALIGAIDSPLNISKVSTPVSYSTPGMVGFGAVPSAPMPQITPTSVVIGAATTHSGAGDWYATANGQVITTGDANSYGDLSQTALNSPIIAFVPTPDQRGYWMAASDGAVYAFGDAKNYGDLSQTKLNGPIVAMLSTPSGGGYWLVATDGGVFTFGDARFYGSMGGQHLNAAVVGAGATPSGLGYWLAASDGGVFTFGDAPFYGSMGGQSLNAQVMAMAPTSDGKGYWLVANDGGVFTFGDARFYGSLGSALPNTPISSIIPSPNNLGYWLLSPDSFKYSFSIIANERTFSNSSAIVAAAQSQVGPVTSGGFCNPYGPCEEWCALFSSWVWNRGGVPSVSDGFTGDLYNWAATHTNVISGTSTPAAGDIAFYGTSPANTATSVHAGVVVQVWPDGSIITVEGDSGPGPDGYLGVTINGPFQAGRSTEVDGDPIYGYGEPQ
;
A
#
# COMPACT_ATOMS: atom_id res chain seq x y z
N MET A 1 37.51 69.04 2.55
CA MET A 1 37.40 69.56 3.92
C MET A 1 35.92 69.70 4.29
N LYS A 2 35.54 69.16 5.46
CA LYS A 2 34.35 69.45 6.32
C LYS A 2 32.92 69.36 5.73
N LYS A 3 32.26 68.21 6.03
CA LYS A 3 30.97 67.98 6.75
C LYS A 3 29.96 69.16 6.90
N PRO A 4 28.69 68.89 7.30
CA PRO A 4 27.64 68.00 6.75
C PRO A 4 26.26 68.74 6.72
N LYS A 5 25.18 68.08 6.31
CA LYS A 5 23.84 68.37 6.88
C LYS A 5 22.99 67.11 6.86
N VAL A 6 22.43 66.82 8.02
CA VAL A 6 21.79 65.56 8.39
C VAL A 6 20.31 65.84 8.67
N ILE A 7 19.46 65.01 8.05
CA ILE A 7 18.12 64.54 8.43
C ILE A 7 16.96 65.55 8.43
N ARG A 8 15.91 65.19 7.69
CA ARG A 8 14.55 65.01 8.23
C ARG A 8 13.75 64.02 7.38
N THR A 9 13.31 62.95 8.04
CA THR A 9 12.35 61.95 7.57
C THR A 9 10.97 62.56 7.45
N ILE A 10 10.26 62.28 6.34
CA ILE A 10 8.80 62.31 6.26
C ILE A 10 8.36 61.09 5.43
N THR A 11 7.55 60.25 6.05
CA THR A 11 6.79 59.15 5.43
C THR A 11 5.44 59.70 4.99
N LEU A 12 5.04 59.52 3.74
CA LEU A 12 3.69 59.02 3.40
C LEU A 12 3.56 58.66 1.91
N SER A 13 2.83 57.58 1.69
CA SER A 13 2.53 56.85 0.48
C SER A 13 1.87 57.68 -0.64
N LEU A 14 2.21 57.38 -1.90
CA LEU A 14 1.35 57.58 -3.05
C LEU A 14 1.34 56.32 -3.92
N SER A 15 0.13 55.84 -4.20
CA SER A 15 -0.20 54.88 -5.24
C SER A 15 -0.04 55.49 -6.63
N LEU A 16 0.27 54.64 -7.63
CA LEU A 16 -0.40 54.45 -8.93
C LEU A 16 0.60 53.92 -9.98
N GLY A 17 0.22 52.89 -10.73
CA GLY A 17 0.87 52.58 -12.01
C GLY A 17 0.94 51.10 -12.33
N ALA A 18 0.02 50.65 -13.19
CA ALA A 18 0.05 49.35 -13.84
C ALA A 18 1.40 49.09 -14.50
N LEU A 19 1.94 47.88 -14.33
CA LEU A 19 2.79 47.27 -15.33
C LEU A 19 2.35 45.82 -15.50
N ILE A 20 1.70 45.57 -16.63
CA ILE A 20 1.61 44.26 -17.25
C ILE A 20 3.07 43.82 -17.46
N GLY A 21 3.59 43.03 -16.53
CA GLY A 21 4.83 42.32 -16.69
C GLY A 21 4.51 40.95 -17.26
N ALA A 22 4.62 40.83 -18.58
CA ALA A 22 4.69 39.53 -19.23
C ALA A 22 5.81 38.72 -18.55
N ILE A 23 5.44 37.67 -17.83
CA ILE A 23 6.34 36.54 -17.57
C ILE A 23 6.34 35.68 -18.84
N ASP A 24 6.90 36.24 -19.91
CA ASP A 24 7.47 35.47 -20.99
C ASP A 24 8.85 35.02 -20.51
N SER A 25 8.85 33.95 -19.73
CA SER A 25 9.95 33.02 -19.71
C SER A 25 9.30 31.68 -20.05
N PRO A 26 9.46 31.17 -21.28
CA PRO A 26 9.04 29.81 -21.54
C PRO A 26 9.86 28.96 -20.58
N LEU A 27 9.18 28.35 -19.61
CA LEU A 27 9.71 27.19 -18.91
C LEU A 27 10.10 26.24 -20.03
N ASN A 28 11.41 26.15 -20.29
CA ASN A 28 11.98 25.15 -21.16
C ASN A 28 11.61 23.81 -20.53
N ILE A 29 10.47 23.25 -20.96
CA ILE A 29 10.08 21.87 -20.73
C ILE A 29 11.03 21.04 -21.60
N SER A 30 12.30 21.00 -21.22
CA SER A 30 13.20 19.97 -21.68
C SER A 30 12.83 18.73 -20.89
N LYS A 31 12.15 17.77 -21.54
CA LYS A 31 12.08 16.34 -21.16
C LYS A 31 12.60 16.06 -19.74
N VAL A 32 11.77 16.30 -18.72
CA VAL A 32 12.08 15.77 -17.39
C VAL A 32 11.54 14.34 -17.40
N SER A 33 12.28 13.46 -18.09
CA SER A 33 12.19 12.00 -17.95
C SER A 33 12.98 11.51 -16.74
N THR A 34 13.26 12.40 -15.79
CA THR A 34 13.97 12.13 -14.55
C THR A 34 13.00 12.38 -13.40
N PRO A 35 12.65 11.39 -12.58
CA PRO A 35 11.82 11.60 -11.40
C PRO A 35 12.40 12.76 -10.59
N VAL A 36 11.56 13.74 -10.23
CA VAL A 36 11.95 14.68 -9.17
C VAL A 36 11.75 13.90 -7.88
N SER A 37 12.79 13.18 -7.49
CA SER A 37 12.86 12.54 -6.18
C SER A 37 12.87 13.65 -5.13
N TYR A 38 11.72 13.94 -4.55
CA TYR A 38 11.70 14.68 -3.29
C TYR A 38 12.34 13.74 -2.27
N SER A 39 13.61 14.01 -1.94
CA SER A 39 14.37 13.22 -0.98
C SER A 39 13.88 13.49 0.43
N THR A 40 12.69 12.98 0.73
CA THR A 40 12.16 12.66 2.06
C THR A 40 11.42 11.34 1.85
N PRO A 41 11.85 10.25 2.47
CA PRO A 41 11.65 8.90 1.94
C PRO A 41 10.15 8.61 1.81
N GLY A 42 9.68 8.23 0.61
CA GLY A 42 8.35 7.66 0.38
C GLY A 42 7.14 8.15 -0.43
N MET A 43 7.26 9.33 -1.03
CA MET A 43 6.34 9.76 -2.07
C MET A 43 7.18 10.00 -3.31
N VAL A 44 6.91 9.29 -4.38
CA VAL A 44 7.55 9.54 -5.67
C VAL A 44 6.58 10.30 -6.56
N GLY A 45 6.86 11.58 -6.77
CA GLY A 45 6.06 12.46 -7.62
C GLY A 45 6.52 12.43 -9.07
N PHE A 46 5.56 12.40 -9.99
CA PHE A 46 5.78 12.54 -11.42
C PHE A 46 4.87 13.66 -11.96
N GLY A 47 5.45 14.67 -12.64
CA GLY A 47 4.69 15.78 -13.22
C GLY A 47 4.69 17.08 -12.40
N ALA A 48 3.61 17.86 -12.47
CA ALA A 48 3.48 19.15 -11.79
C ALA A 48 3.37 18.99 -10.26
N VAL A 49 4.18 19.76 -9.55
CA VAL A 49 4.33 19.72 -8.08
C VAL A 49 3.15 20.40 -7.39
N PRO A 50 2.56 19.81 -6.34
CA PRO A 50 1.76 20.53 -5.36
C PRO A 50 2.57 21.62 -4.64
N SER A 51 1.87 22.69 -4.27
CA SER A 51 2.45 23.89 -3.64
C SER A 51 2.68 23.74 -2.12
N ALA A 52 2.20 22.66 -1.50
CA ALA A 52 2.19 22.50 -0.06
C ALA A 52 3.58 22.09 0.49
N PRO A 53 4.05 22.68 1.60
CA PRO A 53 5.19 22.16 2.34
C PRO A 53 4.88 20.73 2.85
N MET A 54 5.87 19.84 2.78
CA MET A 54 5.76 18.47 3.30
C MET A 54 5.40 18.45 4.79
N PRO A 55 4.72 17.38 5.29
CA PRO A 55 4.36 17.30 6.70
C PRO A 55 5.58 17.31 7.61
N GLN A 56 5.53 18.13 8.67
CA GLN A 56 6.51 18.09 9.76
C GLN A 56 6.14 17.09 10.86
N ILE A 57 4.97 16.45 10.75
CA ILE A 57 4.43 15.48 11.71
C ILE A 57 4.66 14.08 11.15
N THR A 58 5.18 13.20 11.99
CA THR A 58 5.42 11.82 11.59
C THR A 58 4.20 10.93 11.84
N PRO A 59 3.78 10.10 10.86
CA PRO A 59 2.73 9.13 11.05
C PRO A 59 3.13 7.93 11.88
N THR A 60 2.20 7.55 12.77
CA THR A 60 2.25 6.45 13.73
C THR A 60 1.92 5.08 13.13
N SER A 61 1.54 5.03 11.85
CA SER A 61 1.25 3.80 11.09
C SER A 61 1.38 4.06 9.59
N VAL A 62 1.29 3.00 8.78
CA VAL A 62 1.37 3.07 7.31
C VAL A 62 0.34 4.05 6.78
N VAL A 63 0.74 4.97 5.90
CA VAL A 63 -0.20 5.86 5.20
C VAL A 63 -0.91 5.07 4.11
N ILE A 64 -2.24 5.03 4.20
CA ILE A 64 -3.12 4.30 3.29
C ILE A 64 -3.74 5.19 2.22
N GLY A 65 -3.67 6.51 2.41
CA GLY A 65 -4.26 7.46 1.49
C GLY A 65 -3.81 8.88 1.77
N ALA A 66 -3.86 9.71 0.74
CA ALA A 66 -3.71 11.14 0.86
C ALA A 66 -4.73 11.85 -0.03
N ALA A 67 -5.05 13.08 0.30
CA ALA A 67 -5.91 13.93 -0.50
C ALA A 67 -5.45 15.39 -0.42
N THR A 68 -5.57 16.12 -1.51
CA THR A 68 -5.11 17.51 -1.61
C THR A 68 -6.27 18.47 -1.47
N THR A 69 -6.02 19.62 -0.84
CA THR A 69 -7.00 20.70 -0.71
C THR A 69 -7.37 21.28 -2.07
N HIS A 70 -8.57 21.86 -2.22
CA HIS A 70 -8.99 22.51 -3.47
C HIS A 70 -8.03 23.63 -3.91
N SER A 71 -7.37 24.29 -2.96
CA SER A 71 -6.36 25.31 -3.24
C SER A 71 -5.06 24.73 -3.80
N GLY A 72 -4.82 23.42 -3.63
CA GLY A 72 -3.55 22.77 -3.93
C GLY A 72 -2.42 23.15 -2.97
N ALA A 73 -2.74 23.83 -1.87
CA ALA A 73 -1.76 24.38 -0.93
C ALA A 73 -1.60 23.55 0.35
N GLY A 74 -2.37 22.48 0.52
CA GLY A 74 -2.33 21.59 1.67
C GLY A 74 -2.77 20.18 1.32
N ASP A 75 -2.31 19.21 2.11
CA ASP A 75 -2.61 17.80 1.95
C ASP A 75 -3.06 17.17 3.28
N TRP A 76 -4.01 16.24 3.19
CA TRP A 76 -4.31 15.26 4.23
C TRP A 76 -3.60 13.95 3.92
N TYR A 77 -3.09 13.31 4.96
CA TYR A 77 -2.57 11.95 4.93
C TYR A 77 -3.26 11.15 6.02
N ALA A 78 -3.72 9.95 5.68
CA ALA A 78 -4.40 9.06 6.60
C ALA A 78 -3.64 7.74 6.74
N THR A 79 -3.59 7.21 7.95
CA THR A 79 -2.87 5.98 8.25
C THR A 79 -3.81 4.81 8.52
N ALA A 80 -3.26 3.58 8.50
CA ALA A 80 -4.00 2.35 8.78
C ALA A 80 -4.53 2.28 10.23
N ASN A 81 -3.86 2.91 11.20
CA ASN A 81 -4.39 3.10 12.56
C ASN A 81 -5.32 4.33 12.69
N GLY A 82 -5.61 4.97 11.57
CA GLY A 82 -6.59 6.05 11.45
C GLY A 82 -6.14 7.40 12.00
N GLN A 83 -4.84 7.65 12.16
CA GLN A 83 -4.29 8.99 12.35
C GLN A 83 -4.48 9.82 11.07
N VAL A 84 -4.76 11.12 11.24
CA VAL A 84 -4.81 12.09 10.14
C VAL A 84 -3.73 13.14 10.35
N ILE A 85 -2.91 13.34 9.32
CA ILE A 85 -1.86 14.34 9.28
C ILE A 85 -2.20 15.36 8.23
N THR A 86 -2.03 16.63 8.57
CA THR A 86 -2.34 17.73 7.66
C THR A 86 -1.11 18.58 7.39
N THR A 87 -1.07 19.15 6.19
CA THR A 87 -0.01 20.07 5.74
C THR A 87 -0.61 21.32 5.12
N GLY A 88 0.18 22.39 5.07
CA GLY A 88 -0.24 23.61 4.39
C GLY A 88 -1.54 24.17 4.93
N ASP A 89 -2.56 24.30 4.08
CA ASP A 89 -3.89 24.79 4.44
C ASP A 89 -4.94 23.69 4.71
N ALA A 90 -4.54 22.42 4.81
CA ALA A 90 -5.44 21.32 5.15
C ALA A 90 -5.85 21.39 6.64
N ASN A 91 -7.16 21.40 6.90
CA ASN A 91 -7.71 21.43 8.25
C ASN A 91 -7.85 20.02 8.83
N SER A 92 -7.45 19.81 10.08
CA SER A 92 -7.77 18.57 10.80
C SER A 92 -9.20 18.62 11.33
N TYR A 93 -9.99 17.58 11.06
CA TYR A 93 -11.37 17.43 11.52
C TYR A 93 -11.54 16.35 12.60
N GLY A 94 -10.43 15.76 13.06
CA GLY A 94 -10.38 14.64 14.01
C GLY A 94 -9.77 13.38 13.41
N ASP A 95 -9.37 12.43 14.25
CA ASP A 95 -8.79 11.17 13.79
C ASP A 95 -9.13 10.01 14.75
N LEU A 96 -8.65 8.82 14.43
CA LEU A 96 -8.87 7.59 15.18
C LEU A 96 -7.62 7.14 15.95
N SER A 97 -6.60 8.00 16.10
CA SER A 97 -5.32 7.64 16.72
C SER A 97 -5.45 7.16 18.18
N GLN A 98 -6.56 7.50 18.84
CA GLN A 98 -6.89 7.07 20.21
C GLN A 98 -8.05 6.06 20.26
N THR A 99 -8.50 5.57 19.11
CA THR A 99 -9.60 4.60 19.01
C THR A 99 -9.02 3.21 18.78
N ALA A 100 -9.46 2.23 19.56
CA ALA A 100 -9.17 0.83 19.28
C ALA A 100 -9.98 0.40 18.05
N LEU A 101 -9.31 0.17 16.92
CA LEU A 101 -9.92 -0.31 15.69
C LEU A 101 -9.92 -1.84 15.65
N ASN A 102 -11.01 -2.44 15.17
CA ASN A 102 -11.10 -3.88 14.96
C ASN A 102 -10.43 -4.33 13.65
N SER A 103 -10.14 -3.37 12.77
CA SER A 103 -9.58 -3.59 11.46
C SER A 103 -8.88 -2.33 10.96
N PRO A 104 -7.85 -2.44 10.11
CA PRO A 104 -7.13 -1.29 9.60
C PRO A 104 -8.03 -0.42 8.73
N ILE A 105 -7.78 0.89 8.77
CA ILE A 105 -8.32 1.83 7.78
C ILE A 105 -7.67 1.54 6.43
N ILE A 106 -8.48 1.47 5.38
CA ILE A 106 -8.06 1.18 4.01
C ILE A 106 -8.40 2.32 3.04
N ALA A 107 -9.32 3.22 3.41
CA ALA A 107 -9.68 4.35 2.56
C ALA A 107 -9.89 5.63 3.38
N PHE A 108 -9.53 6.75 2.77
CA PHE A 108 -9.76 8.10 3.27
C PHE A 108 -10.33 8.95 2.14
N VAL A 109 -11.51 9.54 2.33
CA VAL A 109 -12.23 10.26 1.29
C VAL A 109 -12.75 11.59 1.85
N PRO A 110 -12.19 12.75 1.44
CA PRO A 110 -12.77 14.05 1.77
C PRO A 110 -14.18 14.22 1.21
N THR A 111 -14.99 15.01 1.91
CA THR A 111 -16.26 15.49 1.35
C THR A 111 -15.99 16.37 0.12
N PRO A 112 -16.91 16.45 -0.86
CA PRO A 112 -16.72 17.31 -2.04
C PRO A 112 -16.54 18.79 -1.74
N ASP A 113 -16.98 19.27 -0.58
CA ASP A 113 -16.72 20.64 -0.10
C ASP A 113 -15.49 20.76 0.79
N GLN A 114 -14.82 19.64 1.08
CA GLN A 114 -13.61 19.49 1.91
C GLN A 114 -13.75 20.07 3.33
N ARG A 115 -14.95 20.06 3.88
CA ARG A 115 -15.23 20.45 5.28
C ARG A 115 -15.33 19.26 6.24
N GLY A 116 -15.09 18.05 5.72
CA GLY A 116 -15.03 16.81 6.46
C GLY A 116 -14.38 15.70 5.63
N TYR A 117 -14.31 14.50 6.21
CA TYR A 117 -13.88 13.29 5.52
C TYR A 117 -14.48 12.03 6.13
N TRP A 118 -14.54 10.99 5.30
CA TRP A 118 -14.82 9.62 5.72
C TRP A 118 -13.55 8.79 5.76
N MET A 119 -13.51 7.83 6.69
CA MET A 119 -12.51 6.78 6.76
C MET A 119 -13.22 5.44 6.75
N ALA A 120 -12.75 4.50 5.93
CA ALA A 120 -13.31 3.15 5.83
C ALA A 120 -12.29 2.13 6.33
N ALA A 121 -12.73 1.18 7.15
CA ALA A 121 -11.93 0.04 7.57
C ALA A 121 -12.16 -1.19 6.67
N SER A 122 -11.24 -2.16 6.70
CA SER A 122 -11.33 -3.39 5.90
C SER A 122 -12.51 -4.30 6.29
N ASP A 123 -13.02 -4.19 7.52
CA ASP A 123 -14.27 -4.83 7.97
C ASP A 123 -15.52 -4.09 7.50
N GLY A 124 -15.34 -2.95 6.83
CA GLY A 124 -16.40 -2.10 6.31
C GLY A 124 -17.02 -1.16 7.33
N ALA A 125 -16.43 -0.97 8.51
CA ALA A 125 -16.76 0.16 9.39
C ALA A 125 -16.46 1.50 8.69
N VAL A 126 -17.31 2.51 8.93
CA VAL A 126 -17.15 3.86 8.39
C VAL A 126 -17.14 4.89 9.51
N TYR A 127 -16.14 5.76 9.51
CA TYR A 127 -15.98 6.85 10.45
C TYR A 127 -16.08 8.17 9.71
N ALA A 128 -16.80 9.15 10.27
CA ALA A 128 -17.05 10.44 9.64
C ALA A 128 -16.57 11.58 10.55
N PHE A 129 -15.90 12.56 9.96
CA PHE A 129 -15.29 13.69 10.66
C PHE A 129 -15.67 15.01 10.00
N GLY A 130 -15.68 16.09 10.79
CA GLY A 130 -16.09 17.42 10.32
C GLY A 130 -17.59 17.47 10.03
N ASP A 131 -17.97 17.90 8.84
CA ASP A 131 -19.36 17.91 8.38
C ASP A 131 -19.79 16.65 7.62
N ALA A 132 -18.88 15.69 7.45
CA ALA A 132 -19.18 14.40 6.85
C ALA A 132 -20.25 13.66 7.68
N LYS A 133 -21.26 13.13 7.00
CA LYS A 133 -22.32 12.33 7.63
C LYS A 133 -22.07 10.85 7.42
N ASN A 134 -22.17 10.04 8.45
CA ASN A 134 -22.19 8.59 8.30
C ASN A 134 -23.57 8.17 7.75
N TYR A 135 -23.58 7.54 6.56
CA TYR A 135 -24.79 7.10 5.86
C TYR A 135 -25.10 5.61 6.05
N GLY A 136 -24.31 4.92 6.86
CA GLY A 136 -24.35 3.48 7.13
C GLY A 136 -23.00 2.81 6.88
N ASP A 137 -22.81 1.63 7.45
CA ASP A 137 -21.58 0.85 7.31
C ASP A 137 -21.85 -0.65 7.28
N LEU A 138 -20.81 -1.46 7.14
CA LEU A 138 -20.87 -2.91 7.05
C LEU A 138 -20.26 -3.60 8.28
N SER A 139 -19.95 -2.88 9.36
CA SER A 139 -19.25 -3.43 10.53
C SER A 139 -20.01 -4.58 11.22
N GLN A 140 -21.32 -4.67 11.00
CA GLN A 140 -22.20 -5.73 11.51
C GLN A 140 -22.62 -6.75 10.44
N THR A 141 -22.03 -6.68 9.25
CA THR A 141 -22.34 -7.55 8.11
C THR A 141 -21.21 -8.55 7.91
N LYS A 142 -21.55 -9.82 7.75
CA LYS A 142 -20.58 -10.82 7.34
C LYS A 142 -20.24 -10.60 5.85
N LEU A 143 -19.05 -10.08 5.58
CA LEU A 143 -18.53 -9.92 4.23
C LEU A 143 -17.89 -11.23 3.73
N ASN A 144 -17.93 -11.46 2.42
CA ASN A 144 -17.22 -12.57 1.79
C ASN A 144 -15.74 -12.26 1.56
N GLY A 145 -15.36 -10.99 1.63
CA GLY A 145 -13.99 -10.50 1.57
C GLY A 145 -13.91 -9.06 2.10
N PRO A 146 -12.70 -8.60 2.50
CA PRO A 146 -12.53 -7.27 3.07
C PRO A 146 -12.87 -6.15 2.08
N ILE A 147 -13.25 -4.98 2.62
CA ILE A 147 -13.37 -3.73 1.87
C ILE A 147 -11.97 -3.26 1.45
N VAL A 148 -11.85 -2.79 0.20
CA VAL A 148 -10.61 -2.33 -0.42
C VAL A 148 -10.71 -0.90 -0.97
N ALA A 149 -11.91 -0.37 -1.13
CA ALA A 149 -12.10 1.00 -1.56
C ALA A 149 -13.39 1.62 -1.02
N MET A 150 -13.36 2.95 -0.89
CA MET A 150 -14.53 3.81 -0.67
C MET A 150 -14.56 4.89 -1.76
N LEU A 151 -15.75 5.16 -2.30
CA LEU A 151 -15.97 6.21 -3.30
C LEU A 151 -17.10 7.12 -2.84
N SER A 152 -16.91 8.43 -2.83
CA SER A 152 -17.98 9.40 -2.50
C SER A 152 -18.82 9.74 -3.73
N THR A 153 -20.11 10.05 -3.50
CA THR A 153 -20.95 10.64 -4.54
C THR A 153 -20.56 12.11 -4.79
N PRO A 154 -20.75 12.66 -6.00
CA PRO A 154 -20.44 14.07 -6.27
C PRO A 154 -21.19 15.07 -5.39
N SER A 155 -22.37 14.69 -4.89
CA SER A 155 -23.16 15.48 -3.94
C SER A 155 -22.58 15.47 -2.52
N GLY A 156 -21.73 14.50 -2.19
CA GLY A 156 -21.32 14.19 -0.81
C GLY A 156 -22.43 13.58 0.02
N GLY A 157 -23.56 13.22 -0.61
CA GLY A 157 -24.77 12.69 0.03
C GLY A 157 -24.74 11.19 0.30
N GLY A 158 -23.64 10.50 -0.03
CA GLY A 158 -23.53 9.06 0.01
C GLY A 158 -22.15 8.57 -0.44
N TYR A 159 -21.96 7.25 -0.34
CA TYR A 159 -20.75 6.58 -0.78
C TYR A 159 -20.99 5.13 -1.18
N TRP A 160 -20.07 4.60 -1.98
CA TRP A 160 -19.92 3.18 -2.26
C TRP A 160 -18.79 2.60 -1.41
N LEU A 161 -18.98 1.38 -0.91
CA LEU A 161 -17.91 0.52 -0.41
C LEU A 161 -17.71 -0.64 -1.39
N VAL A 162 -16.45 -0.99 -1.65
CA VAL A 162 -16.08 -2.06 -2.59
C VAL A 162 -15.24 -3.10 -1.86
N ALA A 163 -15.62 -4.37 -2.00
CA ALA A 163 -14.92 -5.52 -1.42
C ALA A 163 -13.98 -6.20 -2.42
N THR A 164 -13.04 -7.00 -1.90
CA THR A 164 -12.08 -7.82 -2.66
C THR A 164 -12.73 -8.82 -3.61
N ASP A 165 -13.93 -9.31 -3.29
CA ASP A 165 -14.73 -10.18 -4.18
C ASP A 165 -15.45 -9.37 -5.28
N GLY A 166 -15.21 -8.07 -5.34
CA GLY A 166 -15.87 -7.11 -6.24
C GLY A 166 -17.33 -6.83 -5.89
N GLY A 167 -17.77 -7.20 -4.69
CA GLY A 167 -19.00 -6.75 -4.07
C GLY A 167 -19.04 -5.23 -3.93
N VAL A 168 -20.13 -4.60 -4.36
CA VAL A 168 -20.35 -3.14 -4.22
C VAL A 168 -21.57 -2.88 -3.33
N PHE A 169 -21.37 -2.07 -2.30
CA PHE A 169 -22.39 -1.69 -1.32
C PHE A 169 -22.63 -0.19 -1.40
N THR A 170 -23.89 0.24 -1.31
CA THR A 170 -24.31 1.63 -1.51
C THR A 170 -24.93 2.22 -0.27
N PHE A 171 -24.54 3.44 0.07
CA PHE A 171 -25.06 4.19 1.21
C PHE A 171 -25.47 5.61 0.84
N GLY A 172 -26.47 6.15 1.54
CA GLY A 172 -26.97 7.50 1.29
C GLY A 172 -27.61 7.62 -0.09
N ASP A 173 -27.17 8.59 -0.89
CA ASP A 173 -27.64 8.80 -2.26
C ASP A 173 -26.85 8.05 -3.34
N ALA A 174 -25.87 7.23 -2.95
CA ALA A 174 -25.13 6.37 -3.86
C ALA A 174 -26.06 5.34 -4.53
N ARG A 175 -26.08 5.32 -5.86
CA ARG A 175 -26.91 4.37 -6.64
C ARG A 175 -26.10 3.13 -7.03
N PHE A 176 -26.76 1.98 -7.03
CA PHE A 176 -26.12 0.73 -7.44
C PHE A 176 -26.12 0.58 -8.96
N TYR A 177 -24.95 0.39 -9.56
CA TYR A 177 -24.79 0.25 -11.02
C TYR A 177 -24.33 -1.13 -11.47
N GLY A 178 -24.06 -2.04 -10.52
CA GLY A 178 -23.60 -3.40 -10.76
C GLY A 178 -22.47 -3.82 -9.81
N SER A 179 -22.12 -5.10 -9.82
CA SER A 179 -21.16 -5.69 -8.90
C SER A 179 -20.60 -6.97 -9.52
N MET A 180 -19.37 -7.33 -9.15
CA MET A 180 -18.81 -8.65 -9.43
C MET A 180 -19.07 -9.66 -8.31
N GLY A 181 -19.62 -9.22 -7.17
CA GLY A 181 -19.95 -10.10 -6.05
C GLY A 181 -20.81 -11.28 -6.50
N GLY A 182 -20.40 -12.49 -6.10
CA GLY A 182 -21.04 -13.74 -6.49
C GLY A 182 -20.65 -14.27 -7.88
N GLN A 183 -19.79 -13.56 -8.62
CA GLN A 183 -19.14 -14.07 -9.84
C GLN A 183 -17.75 -14.63 -9.51
N HIS A 184 -17.29 -15.58 -10.33
CA HIS A 184 -15.92 -16.05 -10.25
C HIS A 184 -14.97 -15.00 -10.85
N LEU A 185 -14.01 -14.54 -10.05
CA LEU A 185 -12.95 -13.64 -10.48
C LEU A 185 -11.64 -14.41 -10.62
N ASN A 186 -10.84 -14.06 -11.63
CA ASN A 186 -9.49 -14.63 -11.80
C ASN A 186 -8.51 -14.07 -10.75
N ALA A 187 -8.80 -12.87 -10.24
CA ALA A 187 -8.01 -12.19 -9.24
C ALA A 187 -8.88 -11.23 -8.42
N ALA A 188 -8.46 -10.92 -7.19
CA ALA A 188 -9.21 -10.07 -6.27
C ALA A 188 -9.26 -8.62 -6.75
N VAL A 189 -10.37 -7.92 -6.47
CA VAL A 189 -10.47 -6.46 -6.61
C VAL A 189 -9.57 -5.78 -5.60
N VAL A 190 -8.78 -4.81 -6.05
CA VAL A 190 -7.79 -4.06 -5.25
C VAL A 190 -8.04 -2.55 -5.23
N GLY A 191 -8.89 -2.05 -6.14
CA GLY A 191 -9.20 -0.63 -6.21
C GLY A 191 -10.47 -0.34 -6.99
N ALA A 192 -10.96 0.87 -6.84
CA ALA A 192 -12.13 1.36 -7.55
C ALA A 192 -12.02 2.86 -7.82
N GLY A 193 -12.79 3.37 -8.77
CA GLY A 193 -12.90 4.80 -9.06
C GLY A 193 -14.31 5.15 -9.55
N ALA A 194 -14.88 6.27 -9.09
CA ALA A 194 -16.17 6.75 -9.55
C ALA A 194 -16.03 7.64 -10.80
N THR A 195 -17.04 7.65 -11.66
CA THR A 195 -17.11 8.62 -12.76
C THR A 195 -17.41 10.02 -12.21
N PRO A 196 -16.96 11.10 -12.88
CA PRO A 196 -17.26 12.46 -12.43
C PRO A 196 -18.75 12.80 -12.37
N SER A 197 -19.58 12.12 -13.18
CA SER A 197 -21.04 12.24 -13.14
C SER A 197 -21.66 11.61 -11.89
N GLY A 198 -20.95 10.71 -11.21
CA GLY A 198 -21.49 9.85 -10.15
C GLY A 198 -22.48 8.80 -10.67
N LEU A 199 -22.50 8.56 -11.98
CA LEU A 199 -23.43 7.62 -12.64
C LEU A 199 -22.80 6.28 -13.00
N GLY A 200 -21.57 6.02 -12.53
CA GLY A 200 -20.84 4.80 -12.79
C GLY A 200 -19.57 4.69 -11.96
N TYR A 201 -18.93 3.52 -12.02
CA TYR A 201 -17.63 3.27 -11.41
C TYR A 201 -16.87 2.16 -12.15
N TRP A 202 -15.55 2.22 -12.01
CA TRP A 202 -14.64 1.15 -12.38
C TRP A 202 -14.21 0.37 -11.15
N LEU A 203 -14.02 -0.95 -11.31
CA LEU A 203 -13.30 -1.80 -10.36
C LEU A 203 -12.04 -2.33 -11.05
N ALA A 204 -10.92 -2.36 -10.33
CA ALA A 204 -9.66 -2.93 -10.79
C ALA A 204 -9.27 -4.15 -9.95
N ALA A 205 -8.92 -5.25 -10.62
CA ALA A 205 -8.41 -6.47 -10.00
C ALA A 205 -6.88 -6.53 -10.01
N SER A 206 -6.30 -7.39 -9.16
CA SER A 206 -4.85 -7.49 -8.99
C SER A 206 -4.12 -8.08 -10.21
N ASP A 207 -4.83 -8.80 -11.09
CA ASP A 207 -4.36 -9.19 -12.43
C ASP A 207 -4.45 -8.04 -13.46
N GLY A 208 -4.89 -6.85 -13.03
CA GLY A 208 -5.13 -5.68 -13.85
C GLY A 208 -6.39 -5.77 -14.74
N GLY A 209 -7.25 -6.75 -14.49
CA GLY A 209 -8.64 -6.80 -14.94
C GLY A 209 -9.38 -5.52 -14.55
N VAL A 210 -10.13 -4.91 -15.47
CA VAL A 210 -10.97 -3.74 -15.19
C VAL A 210 -12.41 -4.04 -15.52
N PHE A 211 -13.30 -3.83 -14.56
CA PHE A 211 -14.75 -3.97 -14.69
C PHE A 211 -15.39 -2.58 -14.69
N THR A 212 -16.38 -2.38 -15.55
CA THR A 212 -17.07 -1.09 -15.72
C THR A 212 -18.56 -1.23 -15.40
N PHE A 213 -19.09 -0.29 -14.64
CA PHE A 213 -20.50 -0.26 -14.26
C PHE A 213 -21.11 1.12 -14.47
N GLY A 214 -22.39 1.15 -14.80
CA GLY A 214 -23.12 2.40 -15.04
C GLY A 214 -22.61 3.11 -16.29
N ASP A 215 -22.29 4.40 -16.17
CA ASP A 215 -21.77 5.21 -17.28
C ASP A 215 -20.24 5.19 -17.42
N ALA A 216 -19.52 4.38 -16.62
CA ALA A 216 -18.07 4.25 -16.67
C ALA A 216 -17.58 3.66 -18.00
N PRO A 217 -16.86 4.42 -18.85
CA PRO A 217 -16.40 3.88 -20.13
C PRO A 217 -15.21 2.93 -19.97
N PHE A 218 -15.17 1.85 -20.74
CA PHE A 218 -14.04 0.93 -20.75
C PHE A 218 -12.90 1.46 -21.64
N TYR A 219 -11.79 1.87 -21.02
CA TYR A 219 -10.62 2.38 -21.74
C TYR A 219 -9.50 1.35 -21.96
N GLY A 220 -9.59 0.18 -21.33
CA GLY A 220 -8.66 -0.93 -21.50
C GLY A 220 -8.46 -1.72 -20.21
N SER A 221 -7.62 -2.74 -20.25
CA SER A 221 -7.30 -3.57 -19.08
C SER A 221 -6.02 -4.34 -19.35
N MET A 222 -5.34 -4.75 -18.28
CA MET A 222 -4.24 -5.71 -18.35
C MET A 222 -4.70 -7.16 -18.13
N GLY A 223 -5.99 -7.40 -17.91
CA GLY A 223 -6.53 -8.75 -17.72
C GLY A 223 -6.15 -9.67 -18.88
N GLY A 224 -5.61 -10.85 -18.55
CA GLY A 224 -5.10 -11.81 -19.53
C GLY A 224 -3.70 -11.51 -20.08
N GLN A 225 -3.05 -10.43 -19.63
CA GLN A 225 -1.64 -10.16 -19.88
C GLN A 225 -0.79 -10.66 -18.71
N SER A 226 0.44 -11.09 -19.01
CA SER A 226 1.42 -11.36 -17.96
C SER A 226 1.91 -10.04 -17.38
N LEU A 227 1.70 -9.83 -16.09
CA LEU A 227 2.22 -8.68 -15.35
C LEU A 227 3.50 -9.07 -14.60
N ASN A 228 4.44 -8.13 -14.50
CA ASN A 228 5.66 -8.32 -13.69
C ASN A 228 5.35 -8.29 -12.20
N ALA A 229 4.31 -7.55 -11.82
CA ALA A 229 3.81 -7.47 -10.46
C ALA A 229 2.31 -7.17 -10.49
N GLN A 230 1.63 -7.57 -9.43
CA GLN A 230 0.18 -7.35 -9.31
C GLN A 230 -0.17 -5.87 -9.27
N VAL A 231 -1.34 -5.52 -9.83
CA VAL A 231 -1.95 -4.20 -9.65
C VAL A 231 -2.37 -4.03 -8.19
N MET A 232 -2.12 -2.86 -7.63
CA MET A 232 -2.41 -2.51 -6.23
C MET A 232 -3.47 -1.43 -6.10
N ALA A 233 -3.58 -0.50 -7.07
CA ALA A 233 -4.57 0.56 -7.03
C ALA A 233 -4.92 1.07 -8.43
N MET A 234 -6.05 1.77 -8.52
CA MET A 234 -6.43 2.56 -9.68
C MET A 234 -6.72 4.01 -9.32
N ALA A 235 -6.47 4.92 -10.25
CA ALA A 235 -6.91 6.30 -10.14
C ALA A 235 -7.52 6.77 -11.47
N PRO A 236 -8.77 7.25 -11.51
CA PRO A 236 -9.34 7.90 -12.68
C PRO A 236 -8.78 9.31 -12.89
N THR A 237 -8.76 9.78 -14.14
CA THR A 237 -8.55 11.20 -14.45
C THR A 237 -9.74 12.02 -13.93
N SER A 238 -9.50 13.27 -13.53
CA SER A 238 -10.58 14.12 -12.98
C SER A 238 -11.73 14.40 -13.96
N ASP A 239 -11.50 14.24 -15.28
CA ASP A 239 -12.53 14.37 -16.30
C ASP A 239 -13.19 13.03 -16.69
N GLY A 240 -12.75 11.92 -16.09
CA GLY A 240 -13.28 10.58 -16.31
C GLY A 240 -12.99 9.99 -17.68
N LYS A 241 -12.05 10.58 -18.44
CA LYS A 241 -11.68 10.13 -19.80
C LYS A 241 -10.51 9.15 -19.84
N GLY A 242 -9.98 8.78 -18.69
CA GLY A 242 -8.94 7.77 -18.54
C GLY A 242 -8.76 7.33 -17.10
N TYR A 243 -7.86 6.37 -16.92
CA TYR A 243 -7.37 5.96 -15.60
C TYR A 243 -5.95 5.41 -15.68
N TRP A 244 -5.29 5.47 -14.52
CA TRP A 244 -4.04 4.79 -14.24
C TRP A 244 -4.31 3.53 -13.43
N LEU A 245 -3.61 2.44 -13.73
CA LEU A 245 -3.38 1.32 -12.82
C LEU A 245 -1.94 1.39 -12.35
N VAL A 246 -1.70 1.18 -11.06
CA VAL A 246 -0.36 1.07 -10.50
C VAL A 246 -0.12 -0.33 -9.97
N ALA A 247 1.02 -0.91 -10.31
CA ALA A 247 1.48 -2.20 -9.83
C ALA A 247 2.42 -2.06 -8.64
N ASN A 248 2.59 -3.16 -7.91
CA ASN A 248 3.41 -3.26 -6.71
C ASN A 248 4.88 -2.84 -6.94
N ASP A 249 5.39 -3.05 -8.15
CA ASP A 249 6.72 -2.64 -8.60
C ASP A 249 6.81 -1.15 -8.98
N GLY A 250 5.72 -0.40 -8.85
CA GLY A 250 5.62 1.00 -9.28
C GLY A 250 5.49 1.17 -10.80
N GLY A 251 5.21 0.09 -11.54
CA GLY A 251 4.74 0.13 -12.91
C GLY A 251 3.40 0.87 -13.01
N VAL A 252 3.27 1.74 -14.01
CA VAL A 252 2.04 2.52 -14.23
C VAL A 252 1.50 2.21 -15.62
N PHE A 253 0.27 1.71 -15.69
CA PHE A 253 -0.46 1.46 -16.93
C PHE A 253 -1.47 2.58 -17.14
N THR A 254 -1.50 3.15 -18.35
CA THR A 254 -2.36 4.27 -18.71
C THR A 254 -3.41 3.85 -19.72
N PHE A 255 -4.66 4.23 -19.47
CA PHE A 255 -5.78 3.96 -20.36
C PHE A 255 -6.58 5.23 -20.65
N GLY A 256 -7.14 5.31 -21.86
CA GLY A 256 -7.90 6.48 -22.30
C GLY A 256 -7.00 7.68 -22.53
N ASP A 257 -7.36 8.83 -21.97
CA ASP A 257 -6.55 10.05 -22.05
C ASP A 257 -5.62 10.28 -20.84
N ALA A 258 -5.55 9.30 -19.93
CA ALA A 258 -4.63 9.31 -18.80
C ALA A 258 -3.19 9.42 -19.31
N ARG A 259 -2.55 10.55 -19.04
CA ARG A 259 -1.18 10.81 -19.49
C ARG A 259 -0.18 10.02 -18.65
N PHE A 260 0.80 9.43 -19.31
CA PHE A 260 1.93 8.81 -18.62
C PHE A 260 2.93 9.88 -18.17
N TYR A 261 3.10 10.06 -16.86
CA TYR A 261 4.05 11.02 -16.29
C TYR A 261 5.36 10.37 -15.84
N GLY A 262 5.36 9.05 -15.71
CA GLY A 262 6.52 8.24 -15.35
C GLY A 262 6.15 7.03 -14.47
N SER A 263 7.09 6.12 -14.29
CA SER A 263 6.93 4.97 -13.41
C SER A 263 8.26 4.72 -12.72
N LEU A 264 8.27 3.88 -11.69
CA LEU A 264 9.54 3.41 -11.11
C LEU A 264 10.30 2.49 -12.08
N GLY A 265 9.60 1.95 -13.09
CA GLY A 265 10.22 1.20 -14.19
C GLY A 265 10.87 -0.08 -13.67
N SER A 266 12.07 -0.41 -14.15
CA SER A 266 12.86 -1.55 -13.66
C SER A 266 13.64 -1.28 -12.37
N ALA A 267 13.52 -0.07 -11.79
CA ALA A 267 14.06 0.21 -10.47
C ALA A 267 13.03 -0.30 -9.46
N LEU A 268 13.20 -1.55 -9.00
CA LEU A 268 12.39 -2.12 -7.94
C LEU A 268 12.42 -1.16 -6.76
N PRO A 269 11.26 -0.65 -6.30
CA PRO A 269 11.24 0.15 -5.10
C PRO A 269 11.71 -0.72 -3.93
N ASN A 270 12.42 -0.12 -2.97
CA ASN A 270 12.83 -0.81 -1.75
C ASN A 270 11.61 -1.31 -0.94
N THR A 271 10.41 -0.85 -1.30
CA THR A 271 9.13 -1.22 -0.73
C THR A 271 8.02 -1.27 -1.76
N PRO A 272 7.02 -2.14 -1.56
CA PRO A 272 5.85 -2.24 -2.42
C PRO A 272 5.16 -0.88 -2.62
N ILE A 273 4.70 -0.53 -3.83
CA ILE A 273 3.83 0.63 -4.02
C ILE A 273 2.40 0.25 -3.66
N SER A 274 1.79 1.01 -2.74
CA SER A 274 0.45 0.73 -2.22
C SER A 274 -0.65 1.55 -2.89
N SER A 275 -0.32 2.71 -3.49
CA SER A 275 -1.33 3.60 -4.06
C SER A 275 -0.76 4.59 -5.08
N ILE A 276 -1.67 5.13 -5.91
CA ILE A 276 -1.42 6.23 -6.85
C ILE A 276 -2.40 7.36 -6.59
N ILE A 277 -1.90 8.59 -6.51
CA ILE A 277 -2.69 9.77 -6.19
C ILE A 277 -2.51 10.82 -7.29
N PRO A 278 -3.54 11.08 -8.11
CA PRO A 278 -3.46 12.07 -9.16
C PRO A 278 -3.39 13.48 -8.56
N SER A 279 -2.60 14.35 -9.20
CA SER A 279 -2.65 15.79 -8.90
C SER A 279 -4.02 16.37 -9.27
N PRO A 280 -4.54 17.37 -8.54
CA PRO A 280 -5.86 17.94 -8.82
C PRO A 280 -6.04 18.51 -10.24
N ASN A 281 -4.94 18.88 -10.90
CA ASN A 281 -4.92 19.41 -12.26
C ASN A 281 -4.68 18.33 -13.34
N ASN A 282 -4.61 17.05 -12.97
CA ASN A 282 -4.21 15.93 -13.82
C ASN A 282 -2.85 16.13 -14.52
N LEU A 283 -1.97 17.01 -14.03
CA LEU A 283 -0.65 17.27 -14.63
C LEU A 283 0.47 16.42 -14.00
N GLY A 284 0.10 15.38 -13.26
CA GLY A 284 1.01 14.51 -12.53
C GLY A 284 0.30 13.58 -11.54
N TYR A 285 1.06 12.73 -10.87
CA TYR A 285 0.61 11.88 -9.76
C TYR A 285 1.75 11.55 -8.79
N TRP A 286 1.36 11.05 -7.62
CA TRP A 286 2.25 10.50 -6.61
C TRP A 286 2.08 9.00 -6.51
N LEU A 287 3.18 8.28 -6.31
CA LEU A 287 3.17 6.89 -5.90
C LEU A 287 3.53 6.80 -4.41
N LEU A 288 2.69 6.12 -3.63
CA LEU A 288 2.90 5.91 -2.20
C LEU A 288 3.63 4.58 -1.96
N SER A 289 4.73 4.62 -1.20
CA SER A 289 5.32 3.42 -0.60
C SER A 289 4.94 3.32 0.90
N PRO A 290 4.91 2.15 1.55
CA PRO A 290 4.69 2.02 3.00
C PRO A 290 5.86 2.49 3.87
N ASP A 291 7.11 2.42 3.40
CA ASP A 291 8.32 2.83 4.17
C ASP A 291 8.53 4.34 4.22
N SER A 292 7.55 5.08 3.75
CA SER A 292 7.60 6.49 3.40
C SER A 292 7.51 7.44 4.59
N PHE A 293 7.63 6.86 5.78
CA PHE A 293 7.61 7.58 7.05
C PHE A 293 8.61 6.98 8.05
N LYS A 294 9.61 6.23 7.57
CA LYS A 294 10.64 5.56 8.39
C LYS A 294 11.66 6.47 9.10
N TYR A 295 11.32 7.72 9.47
CA TYR A 295 12.09 8.49 10.47
C TYR A 295 11.23 9.33 11.42
N SER A 296 10.29 8.67 12.07
CA SER A 296 10.06 8.74 13.52
C SER A 296 9.08 7.60 13.75
N PHE A 297 9.42 6.59 14.54
CA PHE A 297 9.69 6.75 15.94
C PHE A 297 10.88 5.88 16.30
N SER A 298 11.85 6.43 17.02
CA SER A 298 12.45 5.61 18.06
C SER A 298 11.29 5.11 18.93
N ILE A 299 11.02 3.80 18.86
CA ILE A 299 10.53 2.83 19.86
C ILE A 299 9.71 3.47 21.03
N ILE A 300 8.61 2.90 21.55
CA ILE A 300 8.54 1.58 22.21
C ILE A 300 7.06 1.16 22.26
N ALA A 301 6.64 -0.06 21.87
CA ALA A 301 7.27 -1.34 22.16
C ALA A 301 7.08 -2.42 21.08
N ASN A 302 8.20 -3.09 20.74
CA ASN A 302 8.29 -4.51 20.40
C ASN A 302 8.06 -5.01 18.96
N GLU A 303 8.34 -4.24 17.90
CA GLU A 303 8.83 -4.91 16.68
C GLU A 303 10.34 -5.13 16.90
N ARG A 304 10.70 -6.35 17.33
CA ARG A 304 12.12 -6.73 17.44
C ARG A 304 12.70 -6.58 16.03
N THR A 305 13.75 -5.79 15.86
CA THR A 305 14.45 -5.62 14.58
C THR A 305 15.94 -5.86 14.82
N PHE A 306 16.59 -6.59 13.92
CA PHE A 306 17.98 -7.00 14.03
C PHE A 306 18.73 -6.67 12.73
N SER A 307 20.06 -6.73 12.75
CA SER A 307 20.93 -6.09 11.75
C SER A 307 20.66 -6.52 10.30
N ASN A 308 20.16 -7.73 10.10
CA ASN A 308 19.93 -8.35 8.78
C ASN A 308 18.45 -8.44 8.38
N SER A 309 17.52 -7.99 9.24
CA SER A 309 16.07 -8.12 9.06
C SER A 309 15.59 -7.62 7.69
N SER A 310 15.98 -6.40 7.30
CA SER A 310 15.57 -5.80 6.02
C SER A 310 16.13 -6.54 4.79
N ALA A 311 17.34 -7.08 4.88
CA ALA A 311 17.96 -7.83 3.80
C ALA A 311 17.27 -9.19 3.57
N ILE A 312 16.83 -9.81 4.66
CA ILE A 312 16.05 -11.04 4.65
C ILE A 312 14.66 -10.80 4.05
N VAL A 313 13.95 -9.76 4.51
CA VAL A 313 12.61 -9.42 3.99
C VAL A 313 12.64 -9.13 2.48
N ALA A 314 13.63 -8.34 2.03
CA ALA A 314 13.80 -8.03 0.62
C ALA A 314 14.10 -9.28 -0.21
N ALA A 315 14.93 -10.20 0.31
CA ALA A 315 15.22 -11.46 -0.37
C ALA A 315 13.96 -12.31 -0.54
N ALA A 316 13.10 -12.39 0.48
CA ALA A 316 11.85 -13.15 0.41
C ALA A 316 10.87 -12.57 -0.62
N GLN A 317 10.52 -11.29 -0.48
CA GLN A 317 9.53 -10.62 -1.35
C GLN A 317 9.93 -10.61 -2.82
N SER A 318 11.24 -10.61 -3.11
CA SER A 318 11.76 -10.63 -4.48
C SER A 318 11.39 -11.87 -5.29
N GLN A 319 10.92 -12.93 -4.62
CA GLN A 319 10.69 -14.22 -5.26
C GLN A 319 9.21 -14.53 -5.50
N VAL A 320 8.29 -13.69 -5.03
CA VAL A 320 6.83 -13.90 -5.15
C VAL A 320 6.41 -14.07 -6.61
N GLY A 321 5.79 -15.21 -6.92
CA GLY A 321 5.38 -15.58 -8.27
C GLY A 321 5.46 -17.09 -8.52
N PRO A 322 5.00 -17.56 -9.69
CA PRO A 322 5.04 -18.97 -10.06
C PRO A 322 6.48 -19.44 -10.30
N VAL A 323 6.80 -20.66 -9.84
CA VAL A 323 8.05 -21.34 -10.18
C VAL A 323 7.76 -22.33 -11.32
N THR A 324 8.30 -22.06 -12.51
CA THR A 324 7.98 -22.79 -13.76
C THR A 324 8.73 -24.11 -13.94
N SER A 325 9.37 -24.59 -12.88
CA SER A 325 10.15 -25.82 -12.87
C SER A 325 9.24 -26.99 -12.46
N GLY A 326 8.76 -27.79 -13.43
CA GLY A 326 7.88 -28.91 -13.13
C GLY A 326 8.50 -29.93 -12.15
N GLY A 327 7.70 -30.42 -11.19
CA GLY A 327 8.05 -31.53 -10.28
C GLY A 327 9.02 -31.18 -9.15
N PHE A 328 8.59 -30.40 -8.14
CA PHE A 328 9.36 -29.94 -6.96
C PHE A 328 10.74 -29.31 -7.23
N CYS A 329 11.12 -29.14 -8.49
CA CYS A 329 12.32 -28.41 -8.88
C CYS A 329 12.13 -26.92 -8.61
N ASN A 330 13.18 -26.29 -8.08
CA ASN A 330 13.15 -24.90 -7.62
C ASN A 330 14.53 -24.26 -7.83
N PRO A 331 14.63 -22.92 -7.83
CA PRO A 331 15.92 -22.23 -8.02
C PRO A 331 16.74 -22.14 -6.72
N TYR A 332 16.21 -22.59 -5.58
CA TYR A 332 16.79 -22.40 -4.26
C TYR A 332 17.63 -23.60 -3.79
N GLY A 333 17.50 -24.75 -4.46
CA GLY A 333 18.22 -25.96 -4.11
C GLY A 333 17.88 -27.15 -5.02
N PRO A 334 18.10 -28.40 -4.54
CA PRO A 334 17.74 -29.60 -5.30
C PRO A 334 16.23 -29.71 -5.53
N CYS A 335 15.82 -30.59 -6.45
CA CYS A 335 14.41 -30.83 -6.76
C CYS A 335 13.72 -31.65 -5.65
N GLU A 336 13.18 -30.95 -4.65
CA GLU A 336 12.46 -31.46 -3.49
C GLU A 336 11.53 -30.37 -2.93
N GLU A 337 10.72 -30.69 -1.93
CA GLU A 337 9.93 -29.67 -1.21
C GLU A 337 10.86 -28.57 -0.70
N TRP A 338 10.52 -27.32 -0.99
CA TRP A 338 11.54 -26.25 -1.03
C TRP A 338 11.19 -25.02 -0.21
N CYS A 339 10.19 -25.09 0.66
CA CYS A 339 9.90 -24.02 1.63
C CYS A 339 11.11 -23.71 2.55
N ALA A 340 11.82 -24.74 3.02
CA ALA A 340 13.04 -24.60 3.82
C ALA A 340 14.26 -24.22 2.97
N LEU A 341 14.38 -24.74 1.75
CA LEU A 341 15.43 -24.32 0.81
C LEU A 341 15.30 -22.84 0.47
N PHE A 342 14.07 -22.39 0.23
CA PHE A 342 13.73 -20.98 0.02
C PHE A 342 14.06 -20.15 1.26
N SER A 343 13.59 -20.55 2.44
CA SER A 343 13.84 -19.80 3.68
C SER A 343 15.34 -19.74 4.03
N SER A 344 16.08 -20.84 3.83
CA SER A 344 17.53 -20.92 3.96
C SER A 344 18.24 -20.02 2.96
N TRP A 345 17.82 -20.05 1.69
CA TRP A 345 18.34 -19.17 0.65
C TRP A 345 18.10 -17.71 1.00
N VAL A 346 16.91 -17.36 1.47
CA VAL A 346 16.53 -16.02 1.92
C VAL A 346 17.42 -15.56 3.08
N TRP A 347 17.67 -16.41 4.07
CA TRP A 347 18.58 -16.13 5.18
C TRP A 347 20.03 -15.92 4.73
N ASN A 348 20.58 -16.82 3.90
CA ASN A 348 21.93 -16.62 3.33
C ASN A 348 22.02 -15.33 2.53
N ARG A 349 21.00 -15.06 1.72
CA ARG A 349 20.92 -13.86 0.91
C ARG A 349 20.85 -12.60 1.77
N GLY A 350 20.16 -12.70 2.91
CA GLY A 350 20.07 -11.68 3.95
C GLY A 350 21.31 -11.57 4.85
N GLY A 351 22.34 -12.39 4.66
CA GLY A 351 23.62 -12.29 5.38
C GLY A 351 23.74 -13.20 6.61
N VAL A 352 22.85 -14.18 6.78
CA VAL A 352 22.92 -15.23 7.79
C VAL A 352 23.72 -16.39 7.19
N PRO A 353 25.01 -16.56 7.55
CA PRO A 353 25.90 -17.38 6.74
C PRO A 353 25.70 -18.89 6.98
N SER A 354 25.81 -19.66 5.90
CA SER A 354 25.97 -21.13 5.92
C SER A 354 24.74 -21.93 6.33
N VAL A 355 23.56 -21.45 5.93
CA VAL A 355 22.30 -22.18 6.07
C VAL A 355 22.09 -23.02 4.82
N SER A 356 21.94 -24.33 4.87
CA SER A 356 21.72 -25.12 3.64
C SER A 356 20.79 -26.29 3.88
N ASP A 357 19.75 -26.04 4.68
CA ASP A 357 18.86 -27.09 5.16
C ASP A 357 17.62 -27.14 4.28
N GLY A 358 17.46 -28.28 3.59
CA GLY A 358 16.27 -28.57 2.79
C GLY A 358 15.08 -29.05 3.60
N PHE A 359 15.30 -29.40 4.88
CA PHE A 359 14.27 -29.79 5.82
C PHE A 359 14.03 -28.70 6.87
N THR A 360 12.76 -28.36 7.09
CA THR A 360 12.30 -27.33 8.04
C THR A 360 12.74 -27.58 9.48
N GLY A 361 12.80 -28.84 9.92
CA GLY A 361 13.28 -29.21 11.25
C GLY A 361 14.81 -29.04 11.41
N ASP A 362 15.58 -29.29 10.35
CA ASP A 362 17.03 -29.07 10.37
C ASP A 362 17.34 -27.58 10.38
N LEU A 363 16.60 -26.77 9.62
CA LEU A 363 16.69 -25.31 9.65
C LEU A 363 16.37 -24.74 11.04
N TYR A 364 15.36 -25.29 11.73
CA TYR A 364 15.06 -24.95 13.12
C TYR A 364 16.23 -25.30 14.05
N ASN A 365 16.80 -26.51 13.93
CA ASN A 365 17.91 -26.94 14.78
C ASN A 365 19.17 -26.12 14.51
N TRP A 366 19.41 -25.76 13.24
CA TRP A 366 20.47 -24.85 12.86
C TRP A 366 20.28 -23.50 13.53
N ALA A 367 19.07 -22.92 13.48
CA ALA A 367 18.76 -21.65 14.12
C ALA A 367 18.95 -21.71 15.64
N ALA A 368 18.53 -22.81 16.28
CA ALA A 368 18.70 -23.01 17.72
C ALA A 368 20.17 -23.15 18.16
N THR A 369 21.03 -23.64 17.27
CA THR A 369 22.46 -23.89 17.58
C THR A 369 23.37 -22.73 17.21
N HIS A 370 23.05 -21.99 16.15
CA HIS A 370 23.90 -20.94 15.60
C HIS A 370 23.37 -19.52 15.84
N THR A 371 22.08 -19.40 16.13
CA THR A 371 21.41 -18.10 16.29
C THR A 371 20.52 -18.07 17.54
N ASN A 372 19.22 -17.88 17.41
CA ASN A 372 18.27 -18.11 18.49
C ASN A 372 16.95 -18.67 17.94
N VAL A 373 16.17 -19.32 18.81
CA VAL A 373 14.79 -19.70 18.50
C VAL A 373 13.89 -19.28 19.65
N ILE A 374 12.80 -18.59 19.33
CA ILE A 374 11.75 -18.22 20.28
C ILE A 374 10.51 -19.10 20.08
N SER A 375 9.70 -19.20 21.12
CA SER A 375 8.43 -19.94 21.09
C SER A 375 7.51 -19.38 20.00
N GLY A 376 6.75 -20.24 19.33
CA GLY A 376 5.73 -19.82 18.34
C GLY A 376 4.60 -18.96 18.91
N THR A 377 4.47 -18.91 20.24
CA THR A 377 3.57 -17.97 20.95
C THR A 377 4.19 -16.61 21.24
N SER A 378 5.45 -16.39 20.87
CA SER A 378 6.13 -15.11 21.01
C SER A 378 5.86 -14.21 19.82
N THR A 379 5.96 -12.90 19.99
CA THR A 379 5.97 -11.96 18.87
C THR A 379 7.30 -12.09 18.10
N PRO A 380 7.26 -12.44 16.80
CA PRO A 380 8.47 -12.50 15.99
C PRO A 380 8.92 -11.10 15.57
N ALA A 381 10.09 -11.06 14.95
CA ALA A 381 10.62 -9.97 14.18
C ALA A 381 10.39 -10.18 12.69
N ALA A 382 10.31 -9.10 11.92
CA ALA A 382 10.51 -9.21 10.48
C ALA A 382 11.91 -9.78 10.20
N GLY A 383 12.01 -10.77 9.31
CA GLY A 383 13.19 -11.54 8.99
C GLY A 383 13.35 -12.84 9.79
N ASP A 384 12.51 -13.07 10.80
CA ASP A 384 12.42 -14.38 11.43
C ASP A 384 11.88 -15.42 10.44
N ILE A 385 12.25 -16.70 10.64
CA ILE A 385 11.57 -17.81 9.97
C ILE A 385 10.49 -18.33 10.90
N ALA A 386 9.25 -18.32 10.44
CA ALA A 386 8.15 -19.04 11.04
C ALA A 386 8.26 -20.54 10.68
N PHE A 387 8.34 -21.40 11.69
CA PHE A 387 8.35 -22.84 11.50
C PHE A 387 6.98 -23.45 11.82
N TYR A 388 6.37 -24.06 10.82
CA TYR A 388 5.03 -24.62 10.91
C TYR A 388 5.07 -26.11 11.24
N GLY A 389 4.11 -26.56 12.05
CA GLY A 389 3.99 -27.90 12.60
C GLY A 389 3.97 -27.89 14.12
N THR A 390 4.44 -28.96 14.75
CA THR A 390 4.42 -29.15 16.20
C THR A 390 5.81 -29.29 16.82
N SER A 391 6.82 -29.70 16.06
CA SER A 391 8.20 -29.84 16.56
C SER A 391 9.21 -30.07 15.42
N PRO A 392 10.52 -29.82 15.62
CA PRO A 392 11.53 -30.01 14.58
C PRO A 392 11.91 -31.48 14.32
N ALA A 393 11.22 -32.45 14.93
CA ALA A 393 11.71 -33.82 15.05
C ALA A 393 11.73 -34.63 13.74
N ASN A 394 10.77 -34.43 12.84
CA ASN A 394 10.65 -35.15 11.57
C ASN A 394 9.65 -34.46 10.63
N THR A 395 9.55 -34.94 9.39
CA THR A 395 8.71 -34.37 8.32
C THR A 395 7.21 -34.40 8.60
N ALA A 396 6.74 -35.19 9.57
CA ALA A 396 5.34 -35.15 9.99
C ALA A 396 5.06 -34.10 11.07
N THR A 397 6.11 -33.55 11.71
CA THR A 397 5.98 -32.58 12.80
C THR A 397 6.59 -31.22 12.49
N SER A 398 7.47 -31.11 11.51
CA SER A 398 7.96 -29.86 10.95
C SER A 398 7.67 -29.87 9.47
N VAL A 399 6.70 -29.08 9.05
CA VAL A 399 5.98 -29.32 7.78
C VAL A 399 6.11 -28.17 6.79
N HIS A 400 6.32 -26.94 7.27
CA HIS A 400 6.50 -25.79 6.41
C HIS A 400 7.38 -24.72 7.07
N ALA A 401 7.91 -23.80 6.26
CA ALA A 401 8.65 -22.63 6.74
C ALA A 401 8.35 -21.41 5.86
N GLY A 402 8.17 -20.27 6.51
CA GLY A 402 7.91 -18.99 5.86
C GLY A 402 8.75 -17.90 6.49
N VAL A 403 9.16 -16.92 5.68
CA VAL A 403 9.95 -15.79 6.17
C VAL A 403 8.98 -14.69 6.58
N VAL A 404 8.99 -14.30 7.85
CA VAL A 404 8.18 -13.18 8.36
C VAL A 404 8.68 -11.91 7.71
N VAL A 405 7.83 -11.22 6.95
CA VAL A 405 8.18 -9.98 6.24
C VAL A 405 7.60 -8.73 6.87
N GLN A 406 6.63 -8.88 7.77
CA GLN A 406 6.03 -7.76 8.49
C GLN A 406 5.36 -8.26 9.78
N VAL A 407 5.46 -7.49 10.87
CA VAL A 407 4.78 -7.78 12.14
C VAL A 407 4.00 -6.55 12.60
N TRP A 408 2.72 -6.73 12.91
CA TRP A 408 1.84 -5.65 13.38
C TRP A 408 1.84 -5.54 14.91
N PRO A 409 1.44 -4.38 15.47
CA PRO A 409 1.35 -4.19 16.92
C PRO A 409 0.43 -5.16 17.67
N ASP A 410 -0.53 -5.80 16.98
CA ASP A 410 -1.43 -6.81 17.54
C ASP A 410 -0.86 -8.25 17.46
N GLY A 411 0.38 -8.39 16.99
CA GLY A 411 1.06 -9.66 16.80
C GLY A 411 0.71 -10.38 15.50
N SER A 412 -0.04 -9.73 14.59
CA SER A 412 -0.24 -10.26 13.24
C SER A 412 1.06 -10.23 12.44
N ILE A 413 1.21 -11.14 11.50
CA ILE A 413 2.39 -11.28 10.64
C ILE A 413 1.99 -11.45 9.17
N ILE A 414 2.84 -10.99 8.27
CA ILE A 414 2.86 -11.45 6.87
C ILE A 414 4.11 -12.30 6.72
N THR A 415 3.97 -13.44 6.05
CA THR A 415 5.06 -14.31 5.63
C THR A 415 5.19 -14.32 4.10
N VAL A 416 6.39 -14.62 3.63
CA VAL A 416 6.62 -15.04 2.25
C VAL A 416 7.11 -16.47 2.30
N GLU A 417 6.45 -17.32 1.52
CA GLU A 417 6.56 -18.77 1.62
C GLU A 417 6.89 -19.36 0.27
N GLY A 418 7.89 -20.23 0.26
CA GLY A 418 8.20 -21.07 -0.90
C GLY A 418 7.37 -22.34 -0.87
N ASP A 419 7.18 -22.96 -2.02
CA ASP A 419 6.43 -24.20 -2.17
C ASP A 419 4.96 -24.06 -1.71
N SER A 420 4.39 -22.85 -1.91
CA SER A 420 3.07 -22.46 -1.42
C SER A 420 2.15 -22.02 -2.57
N GLY A 421 0.84 -22.27 -2.38
CA GLY A 421 -0.26 -21.95 -3.31
C GLY A 421 -0.41 -22.89 -4.53
N PRO A 422 -1.63 -23.02 -5.09
CA PRO A 422 -1.84 -23.63 -6.39
C PRO A 422 -1.55 -22.57 -7.47
N GLY A 423 -0.39 -22.65 -8.13
CA GLY A 423 -0.10 -21.81 -9.28
C GLY A 423 -1.11 -22.03 -10.43
N PRO A 424 -1.14 -21.12 -11.43
CA PRO A 424 -2.13 -21.12 -12.53
C PRO A 424 -2.27 -22.44 -13.30
N ASP A 425 -1.23 -23.28 -13.27
CA ASP A 425 -1.15 -24.56 -13.96
C ASP A 425 -1.08 -25.77 -13.00
N GLY A 426 -1.30 -25.57 -11.68
CA GLY A 426 -1.19 -26.60 -10.65
C GLY A 426 0.22 -26.81 -10.07
N TYR A 427 1.14 -25.85 -10.27
CA TYR A 427 2.52 -25.88 -9.74
C TYR A 427 2.68 -25.01 -8.48
N LEU A 428 3.54 -25.42 -7.56
CA LEU A 428 3.87 -24.70 -6.32
C LEU A 428 4.75 -23.47 -6.65
N GLY A 429 4.56 -22.35 -5.94
CA GLY A 429 5.24 -21.09 -6.19
C GLY A 429 5.73 -20.41 -4.92
N VAL A 430 6.20 -19.17 -5.04
CA VAL A 430 6.44 -18.31 -3.86
C VAL A 430 5.26 -17.38 -3.70
N THR A 431 4.63 -17.38 -2.54
CA THR A 431 3.43 -16.60 -2.28
C THR A 431 3.60 -15.70 -1.07
N ILE A 432 2.82 -14.63 -1.04
CA ILE A 432 2.66 -13.80 0.16
C ILE A 432 1.50 -14.39 0.94
N ASN A 433 1.72 -14.61 2.22
CA ASN A 433 0.74 -15.15 3.14
C ASN A 433 0.50 -14.18 4.30
N GLY A 434 -0.77 -13.92 4.61
CA GLY A 434 -1.20 -12.94 5.61
C GLY A 434 -1.64 -11.57 5.07
N PRO A 435 -1.95 -10.62 5.98
CA PRO A 435 -1.64 -10.66 7.41
C PRO A 435 -2.51 -11.62 8.23
N PHE A 436 -1.92 -12.32 9.22
CA PHE A 436 -2.65 -13.18 10.16
C PHE A 436 -2.02 -13.21 11.56
N GLN A 437 -2.80 -13.49 12.60
CA GLN A 437 -2.25 -13.70 13.95
C GLN A 437 -1.51 -15.03 14.02
N ALA A 438 -0.25 -15.00 14.48
CA ALA A 438 0.60 -16.19 14.69
C ALA A 438 -0.11 -17.36 15.38
N GLY A 439 -0.87 -17.08 16.45
CA GLY A 439 -1.62 -18.09 17.20
C GLY A 439 -2.79 -18.75 16.45
N ARG A 440 -3.15 -18.23 15.27
CA ARG A 440 -4.20 -18.75 14.38
C ARG A 440 -3.64 -19.43 13.14
N SER A 441 -2.33 -19.64 13.05
CA SER A 441 -1.67 -20.31 11.92
C SER A 441 -2.32 -21.64 11.53
N THR A 442 -2.77 -22.46 12.49
CA THR A 442 -3.46 -23.73 12.17
C THR A 442 -4.74 -23.55 11.36
N GLU A 443 -5.41 -22.39 11.50
CA GLU A 443 -6.63 -22.07 10.76
C GLU A 443 -6.34 -21.48 9.37
N VAL A 444 -5.18 -20.82 9.20
CA VAL A 444 -4.78 -20.12 7.97
C VAL A 444 -3.98 -21.04 7.05
N ASP A 445 -3.04 -21.78 7.63
CA ASP A 445 -2.01 -22.55 6.93
C ASP A 445 -2.11 -24.06 7.19
N GLY A 446 -3.11 -24.51 7.97
CA GLY A 446 -3.32 -25.91 8.32
C GLY A 446 -2.45 -26.42 9.47
N ASP A 447 -1.38 -25.70 9.79
CA ASP A 447 -0.40 -26.09 10.81
C ASP A 447 -0.07 -24.94 11.78
N PRO A 448 0.15 -25.22 13.07
CA PRO A 448 0.55 -24.19 14.04
C PRO A 448 2.00 -23.74 13.79
N ILE A 449 2.35 -22.53 14.23
CA ILE A 449 3.77 -22.13 14.32
C ILE A 449 4.32 -22.63 15.64
N TYR A 450 5.31 -23.53 15.61
CA TYR A 450 5.93 -24.07 16.82
C TYR A 450 7.17 -23.27 17.27
N GLY A 451 7.72 -22.43 16.40
CA GLY A 451 8.81 -21.54 16.76
C GLY A 451 9.15 -20.53 15.68
N TYR A 452 9.89 -19.52 16.09
CA TYR A 452 10.52 -18.58 15.17
C TYR A 452 12.03 -18.67 15.30
N GLY A 453 12.69 -18.93 14.19
CA GLY A 453 14.14 -18.79 14.09
C GLY A 453 14.47 -17.32 13.97
N GLU A 454 15.33 -16.84 14.86
CA GLU A 454 15.78 -15.46 14.84
C GLU A 454 17.19 -15.40 14.27
N PRO A 455 17.42 -14.69 13.16
CA PRO A 455 18.76 -14.45 12.70
C PRO A 455 19.39 -13.35 13.57
N GLN A 456 20.53 -13.63 14.20
CA GLN A 456 21.17 -12.68 15.13
C GLN A 456 21.63 -11.38 14.45
#